data_AF-A0A8S3ZIA9-F1
#
_entry.id   AF-A0A8S3ZIA9-F1
#
_cell.length_a   1.000
_cell.length_b   1.000
_cell.length_c   1.000
_cell.angle_alpha   90.00
_cell.angle_beta   90.00
_cell.angle_gamma   90.00
#
_symmetry.space_group_name_H-M   'P 1'
#
loop_
_entity.id
_entity.type
_entity.pdbx_description
1 polymer ?
#
loop_
_entity_poly.entity_id
_entity_poly.type
_entity_poly.pdbx_seq_one_letter_code
_entity_poly.pdbx_strand_id
1 'polypeptide(L)'
;PPVILGVTNPFFAKTLQHWPHIIRIGDMGSIGSSPKLANKVKKAAALKTLDSNPGVYTRYKSYLTKDKMILKRLMKGAALKRPVEAQNAILRRHLLELTQSFMIPLERYVASLMPLQRNISPYKGPPKLRPFDTDKFIETLEHSGPQLTSGIKGDWESLYRRFFLSPNFEGWYYQRQKEVNQKLQLLHLEALSSANLSEWIIDKEEVEIVDLILKIKEKLTFASLNHGIVGKESVSRLQKQLEDIVSTLPEDLQTVIKT
;
A
#
# COMPACT_ATOMS: atom_id res chain seq x y z
N PRO A 1 -16.93 7.85 -12.51
CA PRO A 1 -18.26 7.38 -12.99
C PRO A 1 -18.20 5.90 -13.41
N PRO A 2 -18.91 5.00 -12.71
CA PRO A 2 -18.99 3.57 -13.05
C PRO A 2 -20.12 3.30 -14.07
N VAL A 3 -20.32 4.18 -15.05
CA VAL A 3 -21.42 4.07 -16.02
C VAL A 3 -20.86 3.94 -17.43
N ILE A 4 -21.28 2.90 -18.15
CA ILE A 4 -20.99 2.70 -19.57
C ILE A 4 -22.33 2.80 -20.31
N LEU A 5 -22.40 3.71 -21.28
CA LEU A 5 -23.57 3.85 -22.15
C LEU A 5 -23.21 3.40 -23.57
N GLY A 6 -23.81 2.29 -24.01
CA GLY A 6 -23.74 1.84 -25.40
C GLY A 6 -24.79 2.57 -26.23
N VAL A 7 -24.36 3.27 -27.28
CA VAL A 7 -25.26 3.98 -28.22
C VAL A 7 -24.83 3.73 -29.65
N THR A 8 -25.81 3.53 -30.53
CA THR A 8 -25.61 3.48 -31.99
C THR A 8 -25.98 4.78 -32.67
N ASN A 9 -26.82 5.60 -32.01
CA ASN A 9 -27.28 6.86 -32.54
C ASN A 9 -26.20 7.97 -32.42
N PRO A 10 -25.75 8.57 -33.54
CA PRO A 10 -24.69 9.57 -33.54
C PRO A 10 -25.04 10.88 -32.81
N PHE A 11 -26.32 11.19 -32.59
CA PHE A 11 -26.75 12.37 -31.83
C PHE A 11 -26.18 12.37 -30.40
N PHE A 12 -26.02 11.20 -29.79
CA PHE A 12 -25.44 11.08 -28.45
C PHE A 12 -23.98 11.54 -28.39
N ALA A 13 -23.23 11.49 -29.49
CA ALA A 13 -21.86 12.02 -29.50
C ALA A 13 -21.83 13.54 -29.26
N LYS A 14 -22.87 14.27 -29.72
CA LYS A 14 -23.02 15.71 -29.48
C LYS A 14 -23.58 15.97 -28.07
N THR A 15 -24.65 15.27 -27.68
CA THR A 15 -25.30 15.46 -26.37
C THR A 15 -24.36 15.11 -25.21
N LEU A 16 -23.57 14.04 -25.35
CA LEU A 16 -22.65 13.53 -24.34
C LEU A 16 -21.20 13.96 -24.60
N GLN A 17 -20.97 15.04 -25.35
CA GLN A 17 -19.62 15.54 -25.64
C GLN A 17 -18.80 15.87 -24.37
N HIS A 18 -19.48 16.15 -23.25
CA HIS A 18 -18.87 16.44 -21.95
C HIS A 18 -18.26 15.20 -21.30
N TRP A 19 -18.60 13.99 -21.76
CA TRP A 19 -18.05 12.75 -21.22
C TRP A 19 -16.55 12.64 -21.53
N PRO A 20 -15.74 12.20 -20.56
CA PRO A 20 -14.29 12.22 -20.68
C PRO A 20 -13.74 11.11 -21.59
N HIS A 21 -14.50 10.05 -21.83
CA HIS A 21 -14.07 8.86 -22.55
C HIS A 21 -15.16 8.43 -23.54
N ILE A 22 -14.76 8.16 -24.79
CA ILE A 22 -15.64 7.69 -25.85
C ILE A 22 -14.92 6.54 -26.56
N ILE A 23 -15.59 5.39 -26.67
CA ILE A 23 -15.09 4.24 -27.42
C ILE A 23 -15.95 4.11 -28.68
N ARG A 24 -15.31 4.16 -29.84
CA ARG A 24 -15.98 3.90 -31.12
C ARG A 24 -15.55 2.55 -31.64
N ILE A 25 -16.51 1.66 -31.77
CA ILE A 25 -16.32 0.33 -32.35
C ILE A 25 -16.42 0.48 -33.87
N GLY A 26 -15.45 -0.08 -34.60
CA GLY A 26 -15.46 -0.06 -36.07
C GLY A 26 -16.21 -1.27 -36.62
N ASP A 27 -16.37 -1.32 -37.94
CA ASP A 27 -16.94 -2.51 -38.59
C ASP A 27 -16.16 -3.76 -38.17
N MET A 28 -16.89 -4.70 -37.59
CA MET A 28 -16.41 -6.06 -37.39
C MET A 28 -16.38 -6.69 -38.78
N GLY A 29 -15.21 -6.66 -39.42
CA GLY A 29 -15.01 -7.39 -40.67
C GLY A 29 -15.44 -8.85 -40.52
N SER A 30 -15.84 -9.47 -41.64
CA SER A 30 -16.23 -10.88 -41.74
C SER A 30 -15.41 -11.80 -40.83
N ILE A 31 -16.09 -12.75 -40.18
CA ILE A 31 -15.54 -13.79 -39.31
C ILE A 31 -14.35 -14.45 -40.02
N GLY A 32 -13.13 -14.11 -39.60
CA GLY A 32 -11.88 -14.61 -40.19
C GLY A 32 -10.91 -13.53 -40.68
N SER A 33 -11.36 -12.28 -40.85
CA SER A 33 -10.47 -11.14 -41.07
C SER A 33 -9.98 -10.59 -39.73
N SER A 34 -8.67 -10.54 -39.53
CA SER A 34 -8.08 -9.89 -38.34
C SER A 34 -8.55 -8.44 -38.29
N PRO A 35 -9.17 -7.97 -37.20
CA PRO A 35 -9.65 -6.59 -37.13
C PRO A 35 -8.49 -5.64 -37.42
N LYS A 36 -8.69 -4.68 -38.32
CA LYS A 36 -7.75 -3.56 -38.50
C LYS A 36 -7.76 -2.76 -37.20
N LEU A 37 -6.91 -3.17 -36.24
CA LEU A 37 -6.82 -2.59 -34.91
C LEU A 37 -6.49 -1.09 -35.03
N ALA A 38 -7.51 -0.25 -34.89
CA ALA A 38 -7.37 1.19 -34.83
C ALA A 38 -6.74 1.59 -33.48
N ASN A 39 -5.43 1.42 -33.36
CA ASN A 39 -4.64 1.57 -32.13
C ASN A 39 -4.33 3.03 -31.74
N LYS A 40 -5.16 3.99 -32.17
CA LYS A 40 -4.93 5.40 -31.84
C LYS A 40 -5.85 5.81 -30.69
N VAL A 41 -5.26 5.88 -29.49
CA VAL A 41 -5.81 6.73 -28.43
C VAL A 41 -5.71 8.17 -28.94
N LYS A 42 -6.86 8.79 -29.21
CA LYS A 42 -6.94 10.15 -29.76
C LYS A 42 -7.37 11.13 -28.66
N LYS A 43 -6.87 12.36 -28.73
CA LYS A 43 -7.35 13.45 -27.88
C LYS A 43 -8.84 13.66 -28.17
N ALA A 44 -9.66 13.79 -27.13
CA ALA A 44 -11.09 14.05 -27.29
C ALA A 44 -11.40 15.33 -28.12
N ALA A 45 -10.50 16.33 -28.10
CA ALA A 45 -10.62 17.53 -28.92
C ALA A 45 -10.53 17.28 -30.45
N ALA A 46 -10.00 16.12 -30.87
CA ALA A 46 -9.94 15.71 -32.28
C ALA A 46 -11.24 15.03 -32.75
N LEU A 47 -12.24 14.89 -31.88
CA LEU A 47 -13.51 14.25 -32.20
C LEU A 47 -14.41 15.24 -32.95
N LYS A 48 -14.45 15.16 -34.28
CA LYS A 48 -15.54 15.78 -35.04
C LYS A 48 -16.82 14.98 -34.79
N THR A 49 -17.95 15.67 -34.62
CA THR A 49 -19.27 15.08 -34.30
C THR A 49 -19.72 14.00 -35.31
N LEU A 50 -19.21 14.05 -36.54
CA LEU A 50 -19.55 13.15 -37.65
C LEU A 50 -18.43 12.17 -38.04
N ASP A 51 -17.24 12.25 -37.44
CA ASP A 51 -16.18 11.31 -37.76
C ASP A 51 -16.53 9.95 -37.12
N SER A 52 -16.60 8.85 -37.87
CA SER A 52 -16.94 7.51 -37.34
C SER A 52 -15.70 6.64 -37.11
N ASN A 53 -14.50 7.22 -37.15
CA ASN A 53 -13.25 6.48 -37.02
C ASN A 53 -13.21 5.67 -35.70
N PRO A 54 -12.99 4.34 -35.78
CA PRO A 54 -12.88 3.50 -34.60
C PRO A 54 -11.68 3.87 -33.72
N GLY A 55 -11.82 3.64 -32.42
CA GLY A 55 -10.76 3.87 -31.45
C GLY A 55 -11.26 4.41 -30.11
N VAL A 56 -10.30 4.67 -29.22
CA VAL A 56 -10.53 5.23 -27.89
C VAL A 56 -10.21 6.72 -27.90
N TYR A 57 -11.20 7.55 -27.63
CA TYR A 57 -11.07 8.99 -27.52
C TYR A 57 -11.17 9.36 -26.05
N THR A 58 -10.17 10.06 -25.54
CA THR A 58 -10.10 10.37 -24.12
C THR A 58 -9.59 11.79 -23.87
N ARG A 59 -10.16 12.44 -22.87
CA ARG A 59 -9.65 13.70 -22.29
C ARG A 59 -8.53 13.43 -21.28
N TYR A 60 -8.38 12.18 -20.83
CA TYR A 60 -7.35 11.80 -19.88
C TYR A 60 -5.95 12.02 -20.46
N LYS A 61 -5.13 12.74 -19.70
CA LYS A 61 -3.71 12.91 -19.96
C LYS A 61 -2.96 11.86 -19.15
N SER A 62 -2.32 10.91 -19.83
CA SER A 62 -1.48 9.91 -19.17
C SER A 62 -0.22 10.57 -18.61
N TYR A 63 0.13 10.24 -17.36
CA TYR A 63 1.41 10.62 -16.76
C TYR A 63 2.59 9.91 -17.41
N LEU A 64 2.40 8.62 -17.72
CA LEU A 64 3.44 7.76 -18.26
C LEU A 64 3.22 7.43 -19.74
N THR A 65 4.31 7.13 -20.42
CA THR A 65 4.31 6.69 -21.81
C THR A 65 3.92 5.21 -21.92
N LYS A 66 3.28 4.85 -23.04
CA LYS A 66 2.96 3.45 -23.33
C LYS A 66 4.23 2.68 -23.69
N ASP A 67 4.37 1.48 -23.15
CA ASP A 67 5.40 0.56 -23.58
C ASP A 67 5.08 0.04 -25.00
N LYS A 68 5.91 0.41 -25.97
CA LYS A 68 5.71 -0.02 -27.37
C LYS A 68 6.12 -1.47 -27.58
N MET A 69 6.99 -2.04 -26.76
CA MET A 69 7.49 -3.40 -26.89
C MET A 69 6.41 -4.42 -26.53
N ILE A 70 5.74 -4.22 -25.39
CA ILE A 70 4.62 -5.09 -24.98
C ILE A 70 3.49 -5.05 -26.01
N LEU A 71 3.16 -3.86 -26.54
CA LEU A 71 2.14 -3.70 -27.58
C LEU A 71 2.50 -4.48 -28.85
N LYS A 72 3.74 -4.34 -29.35
CA LYS A 72 4.22 -5.11 -30.50
C LYS A 72 4.16 -6.62 -30.25
N ARG A 73 4.56 -7.07 -29.04
CA ARG A 73 4.55 -8.49 -28.65
C ARG A 73 3.14 -9.08 -28.61
N LEU A 74 2.17 -8.33 -28.08
CA LEU A 74 0.76 -8.73 -28.04
C LEU A 74 0.16 -8.78 -29.45
N MET A 75 0.41 -7.75 -30.27
CA MET A 75 -0.04 -7.69 -31.67
C MET A 75 0.49 -8.86 -32.49
N LYS A 76 1.80 -9.13 -32.40
CA LYS A 76 2.42 -10.28 -33.09
C LYS A 76 1.81 -11.60 -32.61
N GLY A 77 1.53 -11.73 -31.31
CA GLY A 77 0.84 -12.90 -30.78
C GLY A 77 -0.57 -13.07 -31.35
N ALA A 78 -1.33 -11.99 -31.51
CA ALA A 78 -2.68 -12.03 -32.05
C ALA A 78 -2.67 -12.40 -33.54
N ALA A 79 -1.75 -11.82 -34.31
CA ALA A 79 -1.55 -12.17 -35.72
C ALA A 79 -1.16 -13.65 -35.90
N LEU A 80 -0.38 -14.21 -34.97
CA LEU A 80 0.02 -15.62 -34.95
C LEU A 80 -1.01 -16.56 -34.28
N LYS A 81 -2.24 -16.09 -34.03
CA LYS A 81 -3.31 -16.86 -33.38
C LYS A 81 -2.88 -17.51 -32.04
N ARG A 82 -2.02 -16.83 -31.27
CA ARG A 82 -1.61 -17.28 -29.93
C ARG A 82 -2.86 -17.43 -29.04
N PRO A 83 -2.97 -18.51 -28.24
CA PRO A 83 -4.06 -18.68 -27.29
C PRO A 83 -4.25 -17.45 -26.39
N VAL A 84 -5.51 -17.15 -26.08
CA VAL A 84 -5.90 -15.94 -25.31
C VAL A 84 -5.29 -15.99 -23.91
N GLU A 85 -5.18 -17.18 -23.32
CA GLU A 85 -4.60 -17.44 -22.01
C GLU A 85 -3.13 -17.00 -21.97
N ALA A 86 -2.37 -17.33 -23.01
CA ALA A 86 -0.97 -16.95 -23.12
C ALA A 86 -0.80 -15.43 -23.32
N GLN A 87 -1.71 -14.77 -24.06
CA GLN A 87 -1.73 -13.32 -24.19
C GLN A 87 -2.05 -12.64 -22.85
N ASN A 88 -3.05 -13.17 -22.12
CA ASN A 88 -3.42 -12.70 -20.80
C ASN A 88 -2.28 -12.87 -19.78
N ALA A 89 -1.56 -13.99 -19.82
CA ALA A 89 -0.40 -14.23 -18.96
C ALA A 89 0.71 -13.21 -19.20
N ILE A 90 1.02 -12.89 -20.47
CA ILE A 90 2.00 -11.85 -20.83
C ILE A 90 1.57 -10.49 -20.29
N LEU A 91 0.30 -10.12 -20.43
CA LEU A 91 -0.22 -8.84 -19.94
C LEU A 91 -0.21 -8.76 -18.41
N ARG A 92 -0.68 -9.80 -17.71
CA ARG A 92 -0.66 -9.88 -16.24
C ARG A 92 0.75 -9.74 -15.68
N ARG A 93 1.71 -10.47 -16.27
CA ARG A 93 3.12 -10.37 -15.86
C ARG A 93 3.65 -8.95 -16.03
N HIS A 94 3.41 -8.32 -17.18
CA HIS A 94 3.86 -6.95 -17.42
C HIS A 94 3.25 -5.96 -16.41
N LEU A 95 1.95 -6.04 -16.14
CA LEU A 95 1.29 -5.16 -15.18
C LEU A 95 1.77 -5.41 -13.74
N LEU A 96 2.06 -6.66 -13.38
CA LEU A 96 2.64 -7.01 -12.08
C LEU A 96 4.04 -6.39 -11.93
N GLU A 97 4.92 -6.56 -12.92
CA GLU A 97 6.27 -5.99 -12.93
C GLU A 97 6.20 -4.45 -12.79
N LEU A 98 5.31 -3.79 -13.53
CA LEU A 98 5.11 -2.34 -13.41
C LEU A 98 4.60 -1.91 -12.03
N THR A 99 3.68 -2.69 -11.45
CA THR A 99 3.17 -2.42 -10.10
C THR A 99 4.29 -2.55 -9.08
N GLN A 100 5.13 -3.58 -9.19
CA GLN A 100 6.30 -3.76 -8.32
C GLN A 100 7.28 -2.60 -8.46
N SER A 101 7.64 -2.22 -9.68
CA SER A 101 8.48 -1.05 -9.94
C SER A 101 7.93 0.23 -9.32
N PHE A 102 6.62 0.43 -9.36
CA PHE A 102 5.95 1.57 -8.73
C PHE A 102 5.93 1.47 -7.19
N MET A 103 5.81 0.28 -6.61
CA MET A 103 5.72 0.12 -5.16
C MET A 103 7.08 0.12 -4.45
N ILE A 104 8.15 -0.32 -5.10
CA ILE A 104 9.50 -0.43 -4.49
C ILE A 104 9.97 0.87 -3.81
N PRO A 105 9.92 2.06 -4.46
CA PRO A 105 10.35 3.30 -3.82
C PRO A 105 9.49 3.64 -2.59
N LEU A 106 8.19 3.36 -2.67
CA LEU A 106 7.23 3.64 -1.61
C LEU A 106 7.48 2.77 -0.38
N GLU A 107 7.71 1.47 -0.59
CA GLU A 107 8.05 0.53 0.47
C GLU A 107 9.40 0.87 1.11
N ARG A 108 10.39 1.25 0.31
CA ARG A 108 11.70 1.71 0.81
C ARG A 108 11.55 2.96 1.68
N TYR A 109 10.76 3.94 1.25
CA TYR A 109 10.54 5.16 2.01
C TYR A 109 9.80 4.88 3.32
N VAL A 110 8.72 4.09 3.30
CA VAL A 110 8.02 3.69 4.53
C VAL A 110 8.95 2.91 5.48
N ALA A 111 9.79 2.02 4.95
CA ALA A 111 10.80 1.34 5.75
C ALA A 111 11.79 2.32 6.41
N SER A 112 12.14 3.42 5.73
CA SER A 112 12.98 4.46 6.30
C SER A 112 12.30 5.20 7.46
N LEU A 113 10.96 5.31 7.47
CA LEU A 113 10.20 5.95 8.55
C LEU A 113 10.17 5.12 9.84
N MET A 114 10.50 3.82 9.75
CA MET A 114 10.50 2.88 10.87
C MET A 114 11.48 3.32 11.97
N PRO A 115 11.11 3.17 13.25
CA PRO A 115 12.06 3.35 14.33
C PRO A 115 13.09 2.21 14.33
N LEU A 116 14.34 2.53 14.67
CA LEU A 116 15.41 1.55 14.79
C LEU A 116 15.17 0.66 16.00
N GLN A 117 15.52 -0.63 15.89
CA GLN A 117 15.36 -1.59 17.00
C GLN A 117 16.06 -1.13 18.29
N ARG A 118 17.25 -0.52 18.18
CA ARG A 118 17.99 0.03 19.33
C ARG A 118 17.25 1.14 20.09
N ASN A 119 16.24 1.76 19.48
CA ASN A 119 15.43 2.79 20.12
C ASN A 119 14.22 2.21 20.86
N ILE A 120 13.99 0.89 20.78
CA ILE A 120 12.92 0.20 21.51
C ILE A 120 13.43 -0.03 22.95
N SER A 121 12.98 0.83 23.86
CA SER A 121 13.30 0.70 25.28
C SER A 121 12.18 -0.05 26.00
N PRO A 122 12.50 -1.02 26.90
CA PRO A 122 11.51 -1.68 27.74
C PRO A 122 10.66 -0.68 28.55
N TYR A 123 11.31 0.35 29.10
CA TYR A 123 10.73 1.26 30.09
C TYR A 123 9.97 2.44 29.47
N LYS A 124 10.07 2.64 28.15
CA LYS A 124 9.31 3.66 27.40
C LYS A 124 8.22 3.00 26.57
N GLY A 125 7.21 3.77 26.18
CA GLY A 125 6.18 3.27 25.26
C GLY A 125 6.78 2.78 23.92
N PRO A 126 6.10 1.86 23.22
CA PRO A 126 6.56 1.39 21.92
C PRO A 126 6.71 2.59 20.97
N PRO A 127 7.81 2.68 20.22
CA PRO A 127 8.02 3.80 19.32
C PRO A 127 6.93 3.83 18.25
N LYS A 128 6.55 5.03 17.81
CA LYS A 128 5.56 5.20 16.76
C LYS A 128 6.24 5.33 15.40
N LEU A 129 5.57 4.87 14.35
CA LEU A 129 5.99 5.14 12.99
C LEU A 129 5.99 6.66 12.74
N ARG A 130 7.05 7.18 12.11
CA ARG A 130 7.09 8.58 11.70
C ARG A 130 6.02 8.85 10.63
N PRO A 131 5.37 10.02 10.64
CA PRO A 131 4.34 10.34 9.65
C PRO A 131 4.93 10.31 8.24
N PHE A 132 4.13 9.87 7.27
CA PHE A 132 4.50 9.88 5.87
C PHE A 132 4.47 11.31 5.34
N ASP A 133 5.60 11.77 4.81
CA ASP A 133 5.73 13.10 4.21
C ASP A 133 5.81 12.95 2.68
N THR A 134 4.79 13.48 2.01
CA THR A 134 4.66 13.33 0.56
C THR A 134 5.79 14.04 -0.18
N ASP A 135 6.19 15.24 0.22
CA ASP A 135 7.16 16.01 -0.53
C ASP A 135 8.56 15.43 -0.35
N LYS A 136 8.91 15.00 0.87
CA LYS A 136 10.15 14.23 1.10
C LYS A 136 10.19 12.93 0.33
N PHE A 137 9.07 12.22 0.20
CA PHE A 137 9.02 11.04 -0.65
C PHE A 137 9.34 11.40 -2.12
N ILE A 138 8.72 12.45 -2.65
CA ILE A 138 8.93 12.87 -4.03
C ILE A 138 10.40 13.25 -4.28
N GLU A 139 11.07 13.93 -3.35
CA GLU A 139 12.51 14.23 -3.44
C GLU A 139 13.36 12.96 -3.60
N THR A 140 12.99 11.85 -2.96
CA THR A 140 13.74 10.59 -3.09
C THR A 140 13.62 9.93 -4.47
N LEU A 141 12.61 10.31 -5.27
CA LEU A 141 12.36 9.68 -6.57
C LEU A 141 13.46 9.98 -7.58
N GLU A 142 14.20 11.08 -7.45
CA GLU A 142 15.29 11.40 -8.35
C GLU A 142 16.37 10.30 -8.35
N HIS A 143 16.71 9.80 -7.15
CA HIS A 143 17.79 8.84 -6.96
C HIS A 143 17.33 7.41 -6.68
N SER A 144 16.06 7.21 -6.33
CA SER A 144 15.50 5.90 -5.93
C SER A 144 14.15 5.59 -6.57
N GLY A 145 13.79 6.25 -7.67
CA GLY A 145 12.49 6.10 -8.30
C GLY A 145 12.32 4.87 -9.20
N PRO A 146 11.10 4.67 -9.76
CA PRO A 146 10.74 3.52 -10.60
C PRO A 146 11.59 3.40 -11.87
N GLN A 147 12.21 4.49 -12.33
CA GLN A 147 13.10 4.50 -13.50
C GLN A 147 14.30 3.54 -13.37
N LEU A 148 14.65 3.12 -12.15
CA LEU A 148 15.72 2.15 -11.91
C LEU A 148 15.29 0.71 -12.22
N THR A 149 13.99 0.42 -12.21
CA THR A 149 13.44 -0.93 -12.39
C THR A 149 12.48 -1.05 -13.58
N SER A 150 12.03 0.09 -14.13
CA SER A 150 11.14 0.17 -15.27
C SER A 150 11.73 1.05 -16.37
N GLY A 151 11.66 0.57 -17.62
CA GLY A 151 12.01 1.35 -18.80
C GLY A 151 10.95 2.38 -19.22
N ILE A 152 9.83 2.47 -18.50
CA ILE A 152 8.76 3.42 -18.80
C ILE A 152 9.17 4.83 -18.40
N LYS A 153 8.99 5.76 -19.33
CA LYS A 153 9.27 7.19 -19.15
C LYS A 153 7.99 7.98 -18.93
N GLY A 154 8.10 9.10 -18.24
CA GLY A 154 7.01 10.03 -18.04
C GLY A 154 7.11 10.73 -16.69
N ASP A 155 6.01 11.34 -16.28
CA ASP A 155 5.89 12.10 -15.05
C ASP A 155 5.49 11.17 -13.89
N TRP A 156 6.50 10.51 -13.31
CA TRP A 156 6.31 9.63 -12.16
C TRP A 156 5.85 10.39 -10.92
N GLU A 157 6.36 11.60 -10.70
CA GLU A 157 6.02 12.41 -9.53
C GLU A 157 4.53 12.74 -9.49
N SER A 158 3.95 13.24 -10.58
CA SER A 158 2.52 13.53 -10.65
C SER A 158 1.67 12.27 -10.54
N LEU A 159 2.15 11.12 -11.02
CA LEU A 159 1.47 9.84 -10.82
C LEU A 159 1.41 9.47 -9.34
N TYR A 160 2.52 9.59 -8.60
CA TYR A 160 2.53 9.35 -7.15
C TYR A 160 1.65 10.34 -6.40
N ARG A 161 1.74 11.63 -6.70
CA ARG A 161 0.86 12.65 -6.10
C ARG A 161 -0.61 12.32 -6.32
N ARG A 162 -0.97 11.86 -7.51
CA ARG A 162 -2.34 11.40 -7.80
C ARG A 162 -2.71 10.13 -7.03
N PHE A 163 -1.78 9.19 -6.88
CA PHE A 163 -1.98 7.96 -6.13
C PHE A 163 -2.21 8.21 -4.64
N PHE A 164 -1.48 9.15 -4.04
CA PHE A 164 -1.64 9.50 -2.62
C PHE A 164 -3.01 10.10 -2.28
N LEU A 165 -3.67 10.70 -3.26
CA LEU A 165 -5.05 11.19 -3.14
C LEU A 165 -6.11 10.09 -3.36
N SER A 166 -5.69 8.85 -3.61
CA SER A 166 -6.61 7.75 -3.94
C SER A 166 -6.90 6.86 -2.73
N PRO A 167 -8.10 6.25 -2.65
CA PRO A 167 -8.44 5.29 -1.61
C PRO A 167 -7.50 4.06 -1.58
N ASN A 168 -6.86 3.75 -2.70
CA ASN A 168 -5.91 2.65 -2.77
C ASN A 168 -4.67 2.93 -1.92
N PHE A 169 -4.16 4.16 -1.92
CA PHE A 169 -3.04 4.54 -1.07
C PHE A 169 -3.45 4.55 0.39
N GLU A 170 -4.62 5.11 0.70
CA GLU A 170 -5.15 5.13 2.07
C GLU A 170 -5.23 3.71 2.65
N GLY A 171 -5.87 2.78 1.92
CA GLY A 171 -5.99 1.38 2.35
C GLY A 171 -4.63 0.68 2.49
N TRP A 172 -3.73 0.89 1.51
CA TRP A 172 -2.37 0.33 1.57
C TRP A 172 -1.58 0.88 2.76
N TYR A 173 -1.60 2.20 2.98
CA TYR A 173 -0.83 2.87 4.02
C TYR A 173 -1.35 2.50 5.41
N TYR A 174 -2.67 2.47 5.61
CA TYR A 174 -3.29 2.00 6.85
C TYR A 174 -2.90 0.56 7.18
N GLN A 175 -2.95 -0.33 6.19
CA GLN A 175 -2.53 -1.72 6.37
C GLN A 175 -1.05 -1.82 6.76
N ARG A 176 -0.17 -1.03 6.12
CA ARG A 176 1.25 -1.00 6.50
C ARG A 176 1.48 -0.43 7.89
N GLN A 177 0.78 0.63 8.28
CA GLN A 177 0.85 1.15 9.66
C GLN A 177 0.42 0.10 10.68
N LYS A 178 -0.65 -0.65 10.39
CA LYS A 178 -1.13 -1.73 11.26
C LYS A 178 -0.07 -2.83 11.44
N GLU A 179 0.50 -3.32 10.34
CA GLU A 179 1.56 -4.35 10.37
C GLU A 179 2.80 -3.88 11.12
N VAL A 180 3.25 -2.64 10.86
CA VAL A 180 4.37 -2.01 11.53
C VAL A 180 4.12 -1.89 13.03
N ASN A 181 2.97 -1.33 13.42
CA ASN A 181 2.63 -1.15 14.82
C ASN A 181 2.55 -2.49 15.54
N GLN A 182 1.93 -3.51 14.93
CA GLN A 182 1.89 -4.85 15.49
C GLN A 182 3.31 -5.40 15.70
N LYS A 183 4.20 -5.25 14.72
CA LYS A 183 5.60 -5.68 14.86
C LYS A 183 6.35 -4.93 15.96
N LEU A 184 6.12 -3.63 16.11
CA LEU A 184 6.73 -2.83 17.18
C LEU A 184 6.20 -3.22 18.57
N GLN A 185 4.91 -3.58 18.67
CA GLN A 185 4.33 -4.11 19.91
C GLN A 185 4.99 -5.43 20.32
N LEU A 186 5.23 -6.33 19.36
CA LEU A 186 5.92 -7.61 19.59
C LEU A 186 7.37 -7.41 20.08
N LEU A 187 8.15 -6.59 19.35
CA LEU A 187 9.53 -6.31 19.71
C LEU A 187 9.63 -5.63 21.09
N HIS A 188 8.69 -4.75 21.41
CA HIS A 188 8.63 -4.10 22.71
C HIS A 188 8.26 -5.08 23.83
N LEU A 189 7.34 -6.02 23.58
CA LEU A 189 7.02 -7.10 24.53
C LEU A 189 8.23 -7.98 24.81
N GLU A 190 8.98 -8.35 23.76
CA GLU A 190 10.21 -9.13 23.89
C GLU A 190 11.27 -8.38 24.71
N ALA A 191 11.48 -7.10 24.41
CA ALA A 191 12.38 -6.23 25.18
C ALA A 191 11.94 -6.10 26.65
N LEU A 192 10.64 -5.94 26.92
CA LEU A 192 10.09 -5.93 28.29
C LEU A 192 10.34 -7.25 29.02
N SER A 193 10.04 -8.38 28.39
CA SER A 193 10.20 -9.70 29.00
C SER A 193 11.67 -10.04 29.30
N SER A 194 12.61 -9.48 28.54
CA SER A 194 14.05 -9.71 28.73
C SER A 194 14.70 -8.71 29.70
N ALA A 195 14.03 -7.60 30.01
CA ALA A 195 14.55 -6.60 30.92
C ALA A 195 14.47 -7.06 32.38
N ASN A 196 15.45 -6.65 33.19
CA ASN A 196 15.40 -6.84 34.63
C ASN A 196 14.54 -5.73 35.26
N LEU A 197 13.24 -6.00 35.42
CA LEU A 197 12.30 -5.01 35.97
C LEU A 197 12.49 -4.82 37.48
N SER A 198 12.87 -5.86 38.21
CA SER A 198 13.08 -5.82 39.66
C SER A 198 14.23 -4.89 40.07
N GLU A 199 15.28 -4.79 39.25
CA GLU A 199 16.37 -3.83 39.45
C GLU A 199 15.95 -2.40 39.10
N TRP A 200 15.09 -2.24 38.10
CA TRP A 200 14.63 -0.93 37.64
C TRP A 200 13.69 -0.23 38.62
N ILE A 201 12.91 -0.98 39.41
CA ILE A 201 11.94 -0.39 40.35
C ILE A 201 12.57 0.13 41.66
N ILE A 202 13.83 -0.21 41.97
CA ILE A 202 14.46 0.05 43.28
C ILE A 202 14.53 1.56 43.59
N ASP A 203 14.73 2.39 42.57
CA ASP A 203 14.91 3.85 42.66
C ASP A 203 13.74 4.63 42.05
N LYS A 204 12.56 4.02 41.91
CA LYS A 204 11.37 4.61 41.25
C LYS A 204 10.28 4.94 42.25
N GLU A 205 9.50 5.97 41.94
CA GLU A 205 8.34 6.32 42.75
C GLU A 205 7.20 5.31 42.53
N GLU A 206 6.34 5.13 43.54
CA GLU A 206 5.21 4.19 43.47
C GLU A 206 4.32 4.44 42.25
N VAL A 207 4.10 5.71 41.88
CA VAL A 207 3.31 6.09 40.70
C VAL A 207 3.94 5.55 39.40
N GLU A 208 5.26 5.58 39.29
CA GLU A 208 5.98 5.03 38.13
C GLU A 208 5.91 3.51 38.08
N ILE A 209 5.97 2.85 39.25
CA ILE A 209 5.83 1.40 39.38
C ILE A 209 4.40 0.97 38.98
N VAL A 210 3.38 1.72 39.42
CA VAL A 210 1.98 1.47 39.04
C VAL A 210 1.76 1.68 37.54
N ASP A 211 2.32 2.74 36.94
CA ASP A 211 2.25 2.97 35.50
C ASP A 211 2.93 1.84 34.70
N LEU A 212 4.08 1.33 35.19
CA LEU A 212 4.73 0.15 34.60
C LEU A 212 3.81 -1.09 34.67
N ILE A 213 3.18 -1.34 35.82
CA ILE A 213 2.23 -2.46 35.99
C ILE A 213 1.07 -2.35 35.00
N LEU A 214 0.47 -1.18 34.86
CA LEU A 214 -0.64 -0.95 33.93
C LEU A 214 -0.19 -1.23 32.49
N LYS A 215 1.00 -0.74 32.09
CA LYS A 215 1.58 -1.03 30.78
C LYS A 215 1.84 -2.52 30.56
N ILE A 216 2.34 -3.24 31.56
CA ILE A 216 2.56 -4.70 31.46
C ILE A 216 1.22 -5.43 31.29
N LYS A 217 0.18 -5.05 32.04
CA LYS A 217 -1.17 -5.62 31.89
C LYS A 217 -1.73 -5.38 30.48
N GLU A 218 -1.65 -4.16 29.96
CA GLU A 218 -2.07 -3.85 28.59
C GLU A 218 -1.32 -4.73 27.55
N LYS A 219 -0.03 -4.97 27.77
CA LYS A 219 0.78 -5.84 26.90
C LYS A 219 0.38 -7.30 26.99
N LEU A 220 0.03 -7.78 28.17
CA LEU A 220 -0.49 -9.15 28.36
C LEU A 220 -1.87 -9.30 27.69
N THR A 221 -2.73 -8.29 27.74
CA THR A 221 -4.00 -8.26 26.99
C THR A 221 -3.76 -8.23 25.48
N PHE A 222 -2.81 -7.45 25.01
CA PHE A 222 -2.42 -7.48 23.59
C PHE A 222 -1.93 -8.88 23.18
N ALA A 223 -1.10 -9.52 24.02
CA ALA A 223 -0.59 -10.85 23.77
C ALA A 223 -1.71 -11.91 23.76
N SER A 224 -2.73 -11.75 24.60
CA SER A 224 -3.88 -12.64 24.59
C SER A 224 -4.73 -12.48 23.32
N LEU A 225 -4.97 -11.26 22.87
CA LEU A 225 -5.66 -11.06 21.60
C LEU A 225 -4.85 -11.54 20.37
N ASN A 226 -3.54 -11.76 20.51
CA ASN A 226 -2.60 -12.13 19.45
C ASN A 226 -1.83 -13.44 19.73
N HIS A 227 -2.45 -14.42 20.39
CA HIS A 227 -1.81 -15.68 20.83
C HIS A 227 -1.05 -16.46 19.74
N GLY A 228 -1.39 -16.28 18.46
CA GLY A 228 -0.72 -16.95 17.34
C GLY A 228 0.62 -16.32 16.91
N ILE A 229 0.93 -15.12 17.40
CA ILE A 229 2.09 -14.33 16.94
C ILE A 229 3.08 -14.08 18.09
N VAL A 230 2.60 -14.02 19.34
CA VAL A 230 3.46 -13.78 20.52
C VAL A 230 4.07 -15.09 21.04
N GLY A 231 5.36 -15.06 21.37
CA GLY A 231 6.04 -16.18 22.01
C GLY A 231 5.48 -16.47 23.41
N LYS A 232 5.04 -17.72 23.64
CA LYS A 232 4.46 -18.15 24.93
C LYS A 232 5.43 -17.97 26.11
N GLU A 233 6.72 -18.16 25.86
CA GLU A 233 7.76 -17.98 26.88
C GLU A 233 7.89 -16.52 27.33
N SER A 234 7.91 -15.57 26.40
CA SER A 234 7.97 -14.14 26.70
C SER A 234 6.76 -13.69 27.53
N VAL A 235 5.57 -14.24 27.24
CA VAL A 235 4.34 -13.95 28.00
C VAL A 235 4.44 -14.50 29.41
N SER A 236 4.82 -15.77 29.57
CA SER A 236 4.98 -16.42 30.88
C SER A 236 6.02 -15.71 31.75
N ARG A 237 7.15 -15.31 31.16
CA ARG A 237 8.19 -14.54 31.83
C ARG A 237 7.68 -13.17 32.29
N LEU A 238 6.98 -12.45 31.42
CA LEU A 238 6.42 -11.14 31.75
C LEU A 238 5.32 -11.23 32.82
N GLN A 239 4.52 -12.30 32.82
CA GLN A 239 3.53 -12.58 33.88
C GLN A 239 4.22 -12.79 35.24
N LYS A 240 5.27 -13.61 35.28
CA LYS A 240 6.05 -13.83 36.51
C LYS A 240 6.66 -12.52 37.03
N GLN A 241 7.27 -11.74 36.13
CA GLN A 241 7.84 -10.44 36.50
C GLN A 241 6.77 -9.47 37.03
N LEU A 242 5.55 -9.50 36.48
CA LEU A 242 4.45 -8.70 37.00
C LEU A 242 4.06 -9.11 38.42
N GLU A 243 3.96 -10.41 38.71
CA GLU A 243 3.67 -10.92 40.05
C GLU A 243 4.76 -10.50 41.05
N ASP A 244 6.02 -10.62 40.65
CA ASP A 244 7.18 -10.22 41.46
C ASP A 244 7.10 -8.73 41.81
N ILE A 245 6.85 -7.85 40.82
CA ILE A 245 6.73 -6.39 41.05
C ILE A 245 5.53 -6.07 41.96
N VAL A 246 4.37 -6.67 41.72
CA VAL A 246 3.17 -6.42 42.55
C VAL A 246 3.42 -6.81 44.00
N SER A 247 4.19 -7.86 44.26
CA SER A 247 4.53 -8.29 45.63
C SER A 247 5.39 -7.28 46.40
N THR A 248 6.11 -6.39 45.70
CA THR A 248 6.96 -5.35 46.32
C THR A 248 6.19 -4.10 46.72
N LEU A 249 4.94 -3.93 46.25
CA LEU A 249 4.11 -2.77 46.57
C LEU A 249 3.44 -2.91 47.95
N PRO A 250 3.12 -1.80 48.63
CA PRO A 250 2.27 -1.77 49.82
C PRO A 250 0.91 -2.47 49.64
N GLU A 251 0.34 -3.02 50.72
CA GLU A 251 -0.89 -3.84 50.68
C GLU A 251 -2.12 -3.09 50.12
N ASP A 252 -2.24 -1.79 50.41
CA ASP A 252 -3.29 -0.94 49.88
C ASP A 252 -3.23 -0.85 48.35
N LEU A 253 -2.05 -0.61 47.77
CA LEU A 253 -1.87 -0.59 46.32
C LEU A 253 -2.03 -1.98 45.69
N GLN A 254 -1.61 -3.05 46.36
CA GLN A 254 -1.82 -4.41 45.87
C GLN A 254 -3.30 -4.75 45.71
N THR A 255 -4.15 -4.34 46.66
CA THR A 255 -5.60 -4.62 46.58
C THR A 255 -6.25 -3.91 45.40
N VAL A 256 -5.90 -2.64 45.16
CA VAL A 256 -6.40 -1.85 44.02
C VAL A 256 -5.95 -2.44 42.69
N ILE A 257 -4.71 -2.92 42.59
CA ILE A 257 -4.17 -3.48 41.35
C ILE A 257 -4.68 -4.90 41.07
N LYS A 258 -5.00 -5.70 42.08
CA LYS A 258 -5.54 -7.07 41.86
C LYS A 258 -7.02 -7.08 41.44
N THR A 259 -7.71 -5.95 41.62
CA THR A 259 -9.09 -5.74 41.17
C THR A 259 -9.14 -5.43 39.68
#